data_AF-A0A7S0RHI3-F1
#
_entry.id   AF-A0A7S0RHI3-F1
#
_cell.length_a   1.000
_cell.length_b   1.000
_cell.length_c   1.000
_cell.angle_alpha   90.00
_cell.angle_beta   90.00
_cell.angle_gamma   90.00
#
_symmetry.space_group_name_H-M   'P 1'
#
loop_
_entity.id
_entity.type
_entity.pdbx_description
1 polymer ?
#
loop_
_entity_poly.entity_id
_entity_poly.type
_entity_poly.pdbx_seq_one_letter_code
_entity_poly.pdbx_strand_id
1 'polypeptide(L)'
;MSVFAEFAALDKGLRSNLPGQQCEAILMFEPLLQRGAQDPTLLNTALLKLADVFQSSNNLSRYCIVQVLLKSATNIAEVRNGREFLKRTAVVLSSFDAVARSLTLRLLGACATLCCDWLEVHHQIRKAL
;
A
#
# COMPACT_ATOMS: atom_id res chain seq x y z
N MET A 1 -4.23 11.32 21.63
CA MET A 1 -3.08 10.46 21.27
C MET A 1 -2.42 11.09 20.05
N SER A 2 -1.09 11.29 20.03
CA SER A 2 -0.43 11.87 18.85
C SER A 2 -0.48 10.89 17.67
N VAL A 3 -0.59 11.40 16.44
CA VAL A 3 -0.66 10.56 15.22
C VAL A 3 0.58 9.65 15.09
N PHE A 4 1.74 10.11 15.56
CA PHE A 4 2.96 9.30 15.61
C PHE A 4 2.89 8.12 16.59
N ALA A 5 2.26 8.30 17.76
CA ALA A 5 2.10 7.21 18.72
C ALA A 5 1.15 6.14 18.17
N GLU A 6 0.10 6.58 17.45
CA GLU A 6 -0.81 5.69 16.74
C GLU A 6 -0.09 4.94 15.61
N PHE A 7 0.70 5.63 14.79
CA PHE A 7 1.53 5.00 13.77
C PHE A 7 2.46 3.92 14.35
N ALA A 8 3.12 4.21 15.48
CA ALA A 8 4.00 3.25 16.14
C ALA A 8 3.25 1.99 16.63
N ALA A 9 2.03 2.16 17.12
CA ALA A 9 1.17 1.04 17.52
C ALA A 9 0.74 0.19 16.31
N LEU A 10 0.37 0.83 15.20
CA LEU A 10 0.02 0.15 13.97
C LEU A 10 1.21 -0.56 13.33
N ASP A 11 2.40 0.05 13.30
CA ASP A 11 3.64 -0.58 12.80
C ASP A 11 3.98 -1.86 13.59
N LYS A 12 3.72 -1.87 14.91
CA LYS A 12 3.81 -3.10 15.70
C LYS A 12 2.77 -4.14 15.25
N GLY A 13 1.53 -3.71 15.01
CA GLY A 13 0.45 -4.58 14.52
C GLY A 13 0.74 -5.20 13.15
N LEU A 14 1.40 -4.47 12.24
CA LEU A 14 1.84 -4.98 10.94
C LEU A 14 2.80 -6.18 11.05
N ARG A 15 3.54 -6.29 12.17
CA ARG A 15 4.48 -7.38 12.44
C ARG A 15 3.83 -8.56 13.19
N SER A 16 2.53 -8.53 13.45
CA SER A 16 1.83 -9.63 14.11
C SER A 16 1.81 -10.87 13.22
N ASN A 17 2.06 -12.03 13.82
CA ASN A 17 1.92 -13.32 13.15
C ASN A 17 0.47 -13.81 13.09
N LEU A 18 -0.46 -13.12 13.76
CA LEU A 18 -1.88 -13.44 13.74
C LEU A 18 -2.54 -12.69 12.58
N PRO A 19 -3.05 -13.39 11.54
CA PRO A 19 -3.58 -12.73 10.34
C PRO A 19 -4.67 -11.71 10.64
N GLY A 20 -5.57 -12.01 11.59
CA GLY A 20 -6.64 -11.10 12.00
C GLY A 20 -6.11 -9.78 12.57
N GLN A 21 -5.12 -9.83 13.46
CA GLN A 21 -4.51 -8.64 14.05
C GLN A 21 -3.73 -7.83 13.02
N GLN A 22 -2.99 -8.51 12.12
CA GLN A 22 -2.28 -7.82 11.05
C GLN A 22 -3.27 -7.11 10.11
N CYS A 23 -4.37 -7.76 9.74
CA CYS A 23 -5.41 -7.17 8.90
C CYS A 23 -6.10 -6.00 9.57
N GLU A 24 -6.45 -6.12 10.85
CA GLU A 24 -7.01 -5.03 11.64
C GLU A 24 -6.05 -3.83 11.67
N ALA A 25 -4.77 -4.07 11.96
CA ALA A 25 -3.76 -3.02 11.96
C ALA A 25 -3.63 -2.35 10.58
N ILE A 26 -3.64 -3.12 9.48
CA ILE A 26 -3.64 -2.60 8.11
C ILE A 26 -4.85 -1.70 7.88
N LEU A 27 -6.07 -2.15 8.21
CA LEU A 27 -7.30 -1.38 7.96
C LEU A 27 -7.29 -0.04 8.72
N MET A 28 -6.67 0.00 9.89
CA MET A 28 -6.50 1.23 10.67
C MET A 28 -5.52 2.24 10.05
N PHE A 29 -4.78 1.88 9.01
CA PHE A 29 -4.02 2.88 8.23
C PHE A 29 -4.93 3.82 7.44
N GLU A 30 -6.15 3.44 7.07
CA GLU A 30 -7.09 4.34 6.37
C GLU A 30 -7.34 5.64 7.17
N PRO A 31 -7.86 5.60 8.42
CA PRO A 31 -8.07 6.81 9.21
C PRO A 31 -6.76 7.49 9.63
N LEU A 32 -5.63 6.78 9.64
CA LEU A 32 -4.31 7.37 9.88
C LEU A 32 -3.85 8.22 8.70
N LEU A 33 -3.99 7.72 7.47
CA LEU A 33 -3.61 8.45 6.25
C LEU A 33 -4.48 9.70 6.06
N GLN A 34 -5.78 9.60 6.37
CA GLN A 34 -6.68 10.75 6.31
C GLN A 34 -6.28 11.87 7.30
N ARG A 35 -5.99 11.53 8.56
CA ARG A 35 -5.56 12.51 9.58
C ARG A 35 -4.12 12.97 9.39
N GLY A 36 -3.26 12.10 8.90
CA GLY A 36 -1.85 12.34 8.63
C GLY A 36 -1.59 13.14 7.35
N ALA A 37 -2.64 13.56 6.63
CA ALA A 37 -2.53 14.29 5.37
C ALA A 37 -1.66 15.55 5.45
N GLN A 38 -1.64 16.21 6.60
CA GLN A 38 -0.87 17.43 6.84
C GLN A 38 0.63 17.17 7.08
N ASP A 39 1.05 15.90 7.22
CA ASP A 39 2.44 15.49 7.39
C ASP A 39 2.88 14.56 6.24
N PRO A 40 3.52 15.13 5.19
CA PRO A 40 4.02 14.35 4.06
C PRO A 40 5.03 13.28 4.45
N THR A 41 5.78 13.46 5.54
CA THR A 41 6.78 12.49 6.01
C THR A 41 6.11 11.27 6.58
N LEU A 42 5.06 11.47 7.38
CA LEU A 42 4.25 10.40 7.93
C LEU A 42 3.54 9.63 6.81
N LEU A 43 2.86 10.31 5.89
CA LEU A 43 2.19 9.68 4.75
C LEU A 43 3.14 8.79 3.96
N ASN A 44 4.31 9.33 3.62
CA ASN A 44 5.33 8.63 2.86
C ASN A 44 5.86 7.40 3.62
N THR A 45 6.13 7.55 4.91
CA THR A 45 6.60 6.44 5.76
C THR A 45 5.54 5.35 5.88
N ALA A 46 4.28 5.74 6.11
CA ALA A 46 3.16 4.81 6.22
C ALA A 46 2.95 4.01 4.94
N LEU A 47 2.98 4.67 3.76
CA LEU A 47 2.83 3.98 2.48
C LEU A 47 4.00 3.04 2.20
N LEU A 48 5.25 3.45 2.46
CA LEU A 48 6.40 2.55 2.28
C LEU A 48 6.31 1.32 3.19
N LYS A 49 5.80 1.47 4.41
CA LYS A 49 5.52 0.31 5.29
C LYS A 49 4.44 -0.61 4.74
N LEU A 50 3.35 -0.07 4.20
CA LEU A 50 2.32 -0.88 3.53
C LEU A 50 2.89 -1.59 2.30
N ALA A 51 3.78 -0.95 1.53
CA ALA A 51 4.43 -1.59 0.39
C ALA A 51 5.31 -2.77 0.79
N ASP A 52 6.09 -2.62 1.86
CA ASP A 52 6.93 -3.71 2.41
C ASP A 52 6.05 -4.91 2.80
N VAL A 53 4.94 -4.66 3.52
CA VAL A 53 3.98 -5.71 3.88
C VAL A 53 3.36 -6.34 2.64
N PHE A 54 2.90 -5.54 1.67
CA PHE A 54 2.27 -6.03 0.45
C PHE A 54 3.16 -7.00 -0.33
N GLN A 55 4.46 -6.69 -0.40
CA GLN A 55 5.44 -7.53 -1.09
C GLN A 55 5.55 -8.91 -0.42
N SER A 56 5.69 -8.97 0.90
CA SER A 56 6.00 -10.20 1.64
C SER A 56 4.78 -10.93 2.25
N SER A 57 3.57 -10.41 2.13
CA SER A 57 2.39 -10.98 2.82
C SER A 57 1.64 -12.05 2.03
N ASN A 58 0.56 -12.58 2.63
CA ASN A 58 -0.44 -13.40 1.93
C ASN A 58 -1.49 -12.50 1.21
N ASN A 59 -2.42 -13.13 0.48
CA ASN A 59 -3.45 -12.41 -0.29
C ASN A 59 -4.49 -11.71 0.57
N LEU A 60 -4.72 -12.16 1.81
CA LEU A 60 -5.64 -11.48 2.73
C LEU A 60 -5.09 -10.11 3.14
N SER A 61 -3.82 -10.05 3.56
CA SER A 61 -3.18 -8.79 3.91
C SER A 61 -3.06 -7.87 2.68
N ARG A 62 -2.74 -8.41 1.49
CA ARG A 62 -2.75 -7.64 0.23
C ARG A 62 -4.12 -7.06 -0.07
N TYR A 63 -5.18 -7.83 0.14
CA TYR A 63 -6.55 -7.36 -0.05
C TYR A 63 -6.86 -6.20 0.90
N CYS A 64 -6.55 -6.31 2.19
CA CYS A 64 -6.74 -5.22 3.16
C CYS A 64 -5.99 -3.95 2.74
N ILE A 65 -4.75 -4.08 2.26
CA ILE A 65 -3.96 -2.93 1.77
C ILE A 65 -4.64 -2.29 0.57
N VAL A 66 -5.11 -3.07 -0.41
CA VAL A 66 -5.85 -2.54 -1.56
C VAL A 66 -7.10 -1.76 -1.11
N GLN A 67 -7.84 -2.26 -0.12
CA GLN A 67 -9.02 -1.56 0.41
C GLN A 67 -8.66 -0.21 1.04
N VAL A 68 -7.57 -0.15 1.82
CA VAL A 68 -7.07 1.09 2.43
C VAL A 68 -6.70 2.12 1.34
N LEU A 69 -5.98 1.68 0.31
CA LEU A 69 -5.52 2.57 -0.76
C LEU A 69 -6.68 3.09 -1.61
N LEU A 70 -7.68 2.25 -1.93
CA LEU A 70 -8.87 2.67 -2.66
C LEU A 70 -9.63 3.79 -1.94
N LYS A 71 -9.71 3.72 -0.60
CA LYS A 71 -10.39 4.73 0.21
C LYS A 71 -9.54 5.97 0.50
N SER A 72 -8.22 5.88 0.36
CA SER A 72 -7.26 6.94 0.68
C SER A 72 -6.62 7.54 -0.58
N ALA A 73 -7.20 7.33 -1.76
CA ALA A 73 -6.63 7.71 -3.07
C ALA A 73 -6.26 9.20 -3.17
N THR A 74 -7.06 10.08 -2.55
CA THR A 74 -6.80 11.53 -2.51
C THR A 74 -5.53 11.86 -1.74
N ASN A 75 -5.31 11.23 -0.58
CA ASN A 75 -4.11 11.43 0.24
C ASN A 75 -2.84 10.89 -0.44
N ILE A 76 -2.97 9.85 -1.26
CA ILE A 76 -1.86 9.18 -1.92
C ILE A 76 -1.25 10.04 -3.04
N ALA A 77 -2.05 10.91 -3.68
CA ALA A 77 -1.59 11.73 -4.80
C ALA A 77 -0.47 12.72 -4.42
N GLU A 78 -0.35 13.09 -3.14
CA GLU A 78 0.61 14.11 -2.65
C GLU A 78 1.95 13.51 -2.19
N VAL A 79 2.17 12.21 -2.39
CA VAL A 79 3.27 11.47 -1.77
C VAL A 79 4.58 11.62 -2.57
N ARG A 80 5.63 12.07 -1.90
CA ARG A 80 6.95 12.31 -2.51
C ARG A 80 7.62 11.06 -3.07
N ASN A 81 7.66 9.94 -2.35
CA ASN A 81 8.31 8.71 -2.82
C ASN A 81 7.33 7.73 -3.46
N GLY A 82 6.30 8.22 -4.17
CA GLY A 82 5.31 7.38 -4.85
C GLY A 82 5.96 6.35 -5.78
N ARG A 83 7.04 6.71 -6.48
CA ARG A 83 7.77 5.78 -7.36
C ARG A 83 8.37 4.58 -6.62
N GLU A 84 8.93 4.78 -5.43
CA GLU A 84 9.50 3.69 -4.63
C GLU A 84 8.41 2.78 -4.08
N PHE A 85 7.29 3.36 -3.63
CA PHE A 85 6.10 2.62 -3.25
C PHE A 85 5.61 1.71 -4.39
N LEU A 86 5.46 2.26 -5.60
CA LEU A 86 5.03 1.50 -6.77
C LEU A 86 6.05 0.42 -7.13
N LYS A 87 7.35 0.69 -7.02
CA LYS A 87 8.40 -0.30 -7.31
C LYS A 87 8.33 -1.52 -6.41
N ARG A 88 8.14 -1.32 -5.10
CA ARG A 88 8.05 -2.44 -4.14
C ARG A 88 6.80 -3.29 -4.36
N THR A 89 5.68 -2.66 -4.68
CA THR A 89 4.41 -3.36 -4.91
C THR A 89 4.35 -4.05 -6.27
N ALA A 90 4.87 -3.42 -7.34
CA ALA A 90 4.83 -3.95 -8.70
C ALA A 90 5.62 -5.26 -8.88
N VAL A 91 6.61 -5.55 -8.04
CA VAL A 91 7.34 -6.84 -8.06
C VAL A 91 6.39 -8.03 -7.92
N VAL A 92 5.23 -7.86 -7.27
CA VAL A 92 4.24 -8.94 -7.10
C VAL A 92 3.54 -9.30 -8.43
N LEU A 93 3.60 -8.45 -9.47
CA LEU A 93 3.06 -8.77 -10.80
C LEU A 93 3.74 -9.96 -11.48
N SER A 94 4.99 -10.28 -11.12
CA SER A 94 5.69 -11.47 -11.63
C SER A 94 5.41 -12.74 -10.83
N SER A 95 4.48 -12.71 -9.85
CA SER A 95 4.09 -13.88 -9.08
C SER A 95 3.33 -14.91 -9.93
N PHE A 96 3.53 -16.20 -9.67
CA PHE A 96 2.71 -17.27 -10.27
C PHE A 96 1.27 -17.29 -9.73
N ASP A 97 1.01 -16.64 -8.60
CA ASP A 97 -0.32 -16.52 -8.01
C ASP A 97 -1.17 -15.47 -8.74
N ALA A 98 -2.22 -15.92 -9.43
CA ALA A 98 -3.13 -15.06 -10.17
C ALA A 98 -3.89 -14.07 -9.28
N VAL A 99 -4.23 -14.45 -8.04
CA VAL A 99 -4.91 -13.57 -7.08
C VAL A 99 -3.96 -12.45 -6.67
N ALA A 100 -2.71 -12.79 -6.32
CA ALA A 100 -1.70 -11.79 -5.98
C ALA A 100 -1.47 -10.78 -7.13
N ARG A 101 -1.35 -11.27 -8.37
CA ARG A 101 -1.23 -10.42 -9.57
C ARG A 101 -2.45 -9.51 -9.75
N SER A 102 -3.67 -10.04 -9.62
CA SER A 102 -4.90 -9.25 -9.76
C SER A 102 -5.04 -8.17 -8.69
N LEU A 103 -4.65 -8.46 -7.45
CA LEU A 103 -4.62 -7.49 -6.35
C LEU A 103 -3.60 -6.39 -6.62
N THR A 104 -2.45 -6.74 -7.20
CA THR A 104 -1.42 -5.77 -7.59
C THR A 104 -1.92 -4.85 -8.70
N LEU A 105 -2.61 -5.37 -9.71
CA LEU A 105 -3.24 -4.53 -10.74
C LEU A 105 -4.28 -3.56 -10.14
N ARG A 106 -5.10 -4.02 -9.20
CA ARG A 106 -6.06 -3.14 -8.48
C ARG A 106 -5.34 -2.07 -7.67
N LEU A 107 -4.24 -2.40 -6.99
CA LEU A 107 -3.40 -1.45 -6.25
C LEU A 107 -2.86 -0.36 -7.18
N LEU A 108 -2.29 -0.75 -8.32
CA LEU A 108 -1.75 0.19 -9.30
C LEU A 108 -2.84 1.10 -9.90
N GLY A 109 -4.04 0.55 -10.11
CA GLY A 109 -5.21 1.34 -10.50
C GLY A 109 -5.65 2.35 -9.43
N ALA A 110 -5.65 1.95 -8.15
CA ALA A 110 -5.95 2.86 -7.04
C ALA A 110 -4.92 4.00 -6.93
N CYS A 111 -3.68 3.74 -7.35
CA CYS A 111 -2.58 4.69 -7.35
C CYS A 111 -2.30 5.26 -8.75
N ALA A 112 -3.30 5.32 -9.65
CA ALA A 112 -3.10 5.71 -11.04
C ALA A 112 -2.41 7.08 -11.19
N THR A 113 -2.71 8.03 -10.30
CA THR A 113 -2.08 9.36 -10.25
C THR A 113 -0.56 9.30 -10.02
N LEU A 114 -0.07 8.29 -9.30
CA LEU A 114 1.35 8.05 -9.11
C LEU A 114 1.99 7.30 -10.29
N CYS A 115 1.17 6.59 -11.08
CA CYS A 115 1.62 5.75 -12.18
C CYS A 115 1.80 6.50 -13.51
N CYS A 116 1.27 7.73 -13.65
CA CYS A 116 1.13 8.43 -14.93
C CYS A 116 2.43 8.47 -15.75
N ASP A 117 3.58 8.71 -15.11
CA ASP A 117 4.86 8.91 -15.81
C ASP A 117 5.79 7.69 -15.74
N TRP A 118 5.33 6.55 -15.23
CA TRP A 118 6.19 5.39 -15.01
C TRP A 118 6.01 4.29 -16.07
N LEU A 119 6.71 4.45 -17.21
CA LEU A 119 6.65 3.55 -18.37
C LEU A 119 6.88 2.07 -18.04
N GLU A 120 7.80 1.76 -17.11
CA GLU A 120 8.07 0.38 -16.71
C GLU A 120 6.81 -0.28 -16.12
N VAL A 121 6.06 0.42 -15.26
CA VAL A 121 4.80 -0.11 -14.74
C VAL A 121 3.77 -0.31 -15.82
N HIS A 122 3.69 0.58 -16.82
CA HIS A 122 2.77 0.39 -17.95
C HIS A 122 3.12 -0.87 -18.73
N HIS A 123 4.41 -1.15 -18.93
CA HIS A 123 4.87 -2.36 -19.59
C HIS A 123 4.55 -3.62 -18.77
N GLN A 124 4.76 -3.58 -17.44
CA GLN A 124 4.42 -4.68 -16.53
C GLN A 124 2.91 -4.95 -16.51
N ILE A 125 2.08 -3.90 -16.45
CA ILE A 125 0.62 -4.00 -16.54
C ILE A 125 0.22 -4.67 -17.87
N ARG A 126 0.77 -4.19 -18.99
CA ARG A 126 0.47 -4.75 -20.32
C ARG A 126 0.84 -6.22 -20.45
N LYS A 127 1.90 -6.70 -19.78
CA LYS A 127 2.27 -8.12 -19.76
C LYS A 127 1.35 -8.96 -18.87
N ALA A 128 0.69 -8.35 -17.90
CA ALA A 128 -0.16 -9.03 -16.94
C ALA A 128 -1.63 -9.13 -17.38
N LEU A 129 -2.02 -8.38 -18.42
CA LEU A 129 -3.29 -8.46 -19.13
C LEU A 129 -3.22 -9.48 -20.27
#